data_AF-A0A2T7CXJ0-F1
#
_entry.id   AF-A0A2T7CXJ0-F1
#
_cell.length_a   1.000
_cell.length_b   1.000
_cell.length_c   1.000
_cell.angle_alpha   90.00
_cell.angle_beta   90.00
_cell.angle_gamma   90.00
#
_symmetry.space_group_name_H-M   'P 1'
#
loop_
_entity.id
_entity.type
_entity.pdbx_description
1 polymer ?
#
loop_
_entity_poly.entity_id
_entity_poly.type
_entity_poly.pdbx_seq_one_letter_code
_entity_poly.pdbx_strand_id
1 'polypeptide(L)'
;MADDDLAAAAATGLHILEGSIRRIKLSVASNEEILKAQPVDALGKPFPITQCSQLQDNPSLGLPLQVGSFESCGATQIDKCEGHFGFIELPAPIYHPSHVAELGKILNIICLCCLRLKKPNKGTGKERKFTSCSYCHDIPPLCVTQVKKSNGARSLELKAPLKEVVGDGFWSFLDQFGFHTRRTCHRRPLHPKEVQNVMRKISECYKQFGVACAHSTG
;
A
#
# COMPACT_ATOMS: atom_id res chain seq x y z
N MET A 1 51.43 7.02 -42.63
CA MET A 1 50.14 7.04 -43.35
C MET A 1 49.27 5.95 -42.76
N ALA A 2 48.50 6.29 -41.72
CA ALA A 2 47.29 5.61 -41.25
C ALA A 2 46.89 6.27 -39.91
N ASP A 3 46.44 7.52 -39.97
CA ASP A 3 45.85 8.29 -38.85
C ASP A 3 44.49 8.85 -39.32
N ASP A 4 43.62 8.00 -39.86
CA ASP A 4 42.36 8.44 -40.48
C ASP A 4 41.16 7.52 -40.18
N ASP A 5 41.03 7.01 -38.97
CA ASP A 5 39.83 6.22 -38.58
C ASP A 5 39.22 6.60 -37.22
N LEU A 6 39.60 7.75 -36.66
CA LEU A 6 38.97 8.31 -35.44
C LEU A 6 37.97 9.44 -35.72
N ALA A 7 37.85 9.91 -36.97
CA ALA A 7 37.06 11.10 -37.31
C ALA A 7 35.67 10.81 -37.92
N ALA A 8 35.33 9.56 -38.27
CA ALA A 8 34.12 9.26 -39.04
C ALA A 8 32.86 8.94 -38.21
N ALA A 9 32.95 8.87 -36.87
CA ALA A 9 31.80 8.60 -35.99
C ALA A 9 31.20 9.86 -35.32
N ALA A 10 31.59 11.06 -35.75
CA ALA A 10 31.10 12.32 -35.19
C ALA A 10 29.85 12.90 -35.91
N ALA A 11 29.31 12.22 -36.93
CA ALA A 11 28.30 12.78 -37.84
C ALA A 11 26.84 12.34 -37.58
N THR A 12 26.54 11.75 -36.43
CA THR A 12 25.17 11.66 -35.92
C THR A 12 25.19 12.17 -34.49
N GLY A 13 25.06 13.50 -34.36
CA GLY A 13 24.96 14.18 -33.08
C GLY A 13 23.78 13.68 -32.26
N LEU A 14 23.97 12.58 -31.53
CA LEU A 14 23.14 12.21 -30.40
C LEU A 14 23.38 13.26 -29.34
N HIS A 15 22.50 14.27 -29.31
CA HIS A 15 22.47 15.27 -28.27
C HIS A 15 22.09 14.57 -26.96
N ILE A 16 23.09 14.18 -26.17
CA ILE A 16 22.86 13.60 -24.84
C ILE A 16 22.29 14.71 -23.96
N LEU A 17 21.03 14.57 -23.56
CA LEU A 17 20.39 15.52 -22.67
C LEU A 17 21.01 15.38 -21.28
N GLU A 18 21.80 16.38 -20.89
CA GLU A 18 22.40 16.43 -19.56
C GLU A 18 21.35 16.90 -18.55
N GLY A 19 21.06 16.07 -17.55
CA GLY A 19 20.09 16.34 -16.49
C GLY A 19 20.75 16.28 -15.13
N SER A 20 20.38 17.18 -14.21
CA SER A 20 20.79 17.13 -12.81
C SER A 20 19.61 16.81 -11.89
N ILE A 21 19.82 15.90 -10.94
CA ILE A 21 18.82 15.57 -9.93
C ILE A 21 18.64 16.76 -8.99
N ARG A 22 17.46 17.39 -9.02
CA ARG A 22 17.13 18.52 -8.14
C ARG A 22 16.42 18.13 -6.86
N ARG A 23 15.68 17.01 -6.89
CA ARG A 23 14.84 16.55 -5.77
C ARG A 23 14.53 15.07 -5.89
N ILE A 24 14.40 14.40 -4.75
CA ILE A 24 13.84 13.06 -4.63
C ILE A 24 12.55 13.15 -3.80
N LYS A 25 11.45 12.58 -4.31
CA LYS A 25 10.17 12.48 -3.60
C LYS A 25 9.92 11.01 -3.27
N LEU A 26 9.70 10.71 -1.99
CA LEU A 26 9.40 9.36 -1.52
C LEU A 26 7.89 9.16 -1.42
N SER A 27 7.42 7.99 -1.83
CA SER A 27 6.02 7.56 -1.73
C SER A 27 5.94 6.03 -1.64
N VAL A 28 4.76 5.53 -1.26
CA VAL A 28 4.44 4.10 -1.33
C VAL A 28 3.88 3.82 -2.72
N ALA A 29 4.46 2.86 -3.43
CA ALA A 29 4.00 2.47 -4.76
C ALA A 29 2.57 1.88 -4.72
N SER A 30 1.73 2.28 -5.66
CA SER A 30 0.41 1.68 -5.88
C SER A 30 0.54 0.33 -6.59
N ASN A 31 -0.51 -0.49 -6.57
CA ASN A 31 -0.52 -1.74 -7.33
C ASN A 31 -0.36 -1.49 -8.83
N GLU A 32 -0.97 -0.43 -9.36
CA GLU A 32 -0.84 -0.03 -10.76
C GLU A 32 0.59 0.42 -11.10
N GLU A 33 1.25 1.16 -10.22
CA GLU A 33 2.66 1.55 -10.39
C GLU A 33 3.58 0.32 -10.37
N ILE A 34 3.34 -0.61 -9.45
CA ILE A 34 4.06 -1.89 -9.41
C ILE A 34 3.90 -2.60 -10.75
N LEU A 35 2.67 -2.78 -11.24
CA LEU A 35 2.39 -3.49 -12.50
C LEU A 35 2.98 -2.78 -13.74
N LYS A 36 3.02 -1.45 -13.76
CA LYS A 36 3.60 -0.67 -14.87
C LYS A 36 5.13 -0.73 -14.93
N ALA A 37 5.78 -0.99 -13.80
CA ALA A 37 7.24 -1.09 -13.74
C ALA A 37 7.78 -2.47 -14.18
N GLN A 38 6.90 -3.40 -14.57
CA GLN A 38 7.25 -4.77 -14.89
C GLN A 38 7.48 -4.97 -16.39
N PRO A 39 8.30 -5.96 -16.78
CA PRO A 39 8.26 -6.53 -18.12
C PRO A 39 6.84 -7.00 -18.48
N VAL A 40 6.51 -6.89 -19.76
CA VAL A 40 5.24 -7.35 -20.31
C VAL A 40 5.46 -8.50 -21.28
N ASP A 41 4.49 -9.40 -21.37
CA ASP A 41 4.49 -10.46 -22.37
C ASP A 41 4.17 -9.93 -23.79
N ALA A 42 4.14 -10.82 -24.77
CA ALA A 42 3.80 -10.49 -26.17
C ALA A 42 2.41 -9.88 -26.36
N LEU A 43 1.51 -10.02 -25.37
CA LEU A 43 0.17 -9.43 -25.35
C LEU A 43 0.14 -8.08 -24.61
N GLY A 44 1.30 -7.58 -24.17
CA GLY A 44 1.44 -6.33 -23.44
C GLY A 44 0.97 -6.41 -21.99
N LYS A 45 0.85 -7.62 -21.41
CA LYS A 45 0.38 -7.82 -20.05
C LYS A 45 1.53 -8.17 -19.10
N PRO A 46 1.61 -7.55 -17.90
CA PRO A 46 2.55 -7.99 -16.88
C PRO A 46 2.13 -9.36 -16.33
N PHE A 47 3.10 -10.25 -16.11
CA PHE A 47 2.88 -11.60 -15.63
C PHE A 47 3.48 -11.82 -14.23
N PRO A 48 2.73 -12.44 -13.29
CA PRO A 48 3.21 -12.63 -11.93
C PRO A 48 4.25 -13.74 -11.84
N ILE A 49 5.11 -13.64 -10.85
CA ILE A 49 5.96 -14.73 -10.38
C ILE A 49 5.07 -15.67 -9.55
N THR A 50 4.98 -16.92 -9.99
CA THR A 50 4.14 -17.96 -9.38
C THR A 50 4.94 -19.12 -8.80
N GLN A 51 6.18 -19.32 -9.27
CA GLN A 51 7.06 -20.40 -8.84
C GLN A 51 8.43 -19.86 -8.43
N CYS A 52 9.09 -20.52 -7.48
CA CYS A 52 10.41 -20.10 -7.01
C CYS A 52 11.50 -20.16 -8.10
N SER A 53 11.41 -21.12 -9.04
CA SER A 53 12.35 -21.23 -10.17
C SER A 53 12.38 -19.97 -11.04
N GLN A 54 11.24 -19.27 -11.16
CA GLN A 54 11.13 -18.03 -11.91
C GLN A 54 11.89 -16.86 -11.27
N LEU A 55 12.43 -17.01 -10.06
CA LEU A 55 13.30 -15.99 -9.45
C LEU A 55 14.75 -16.07 -9.96
N GLN A 56 15.16 -17.24 -10.48
CA GLN A 56 16.52 -17.49 -10.96
C GLN A 56 16.56 -17.60 -12.49
N ASP A 57 15.57 -18.28 -13.05
CA ASP A 57 15.59 -18.74 -14.44
C ASP A 57 14.75 -17.85 -15.38
N ASN A 58 14.18 -16.74 -14.89
CA ASN A 58 13.35 -15.84 -15.69
C ASN A 58 14.20 -14.73 -16.33
N PRO A 59 14.47 -14.76 -17.65
CA PRO A 59 15.28 -13.75 -18.32
C PRO A 59 14.69 -12.34 -18.23
N SER A 60 13.36 -12.24 -18.05
CA SER A 60 12.65 -10.97 -17.94
C SER A 60 12.98 -10.22 -16.65
N LEU A 61 13.39 -10.90 -15.57
CA LEU A 61 13.78 -10.28 -14.30
C LEU A 61 15.26 -9.86 -14.24
N GLY A 62 16.02 -10.22 -15.27
CA GLY A 62 17.47 -10.12 -15.30
C GLY A 62 18.14 -11.40 -14.80
N LEU A 63 19.23 -11.81 -15.47
CA LEU A 63 19.94 -13.05 -15.16
C LEU A 63 20.91 -12.86 -13.99
N PRO A 64 20.95 -13.78 -13.01
CA PRO A 64 22.04 -13.85 -12.05
C PRO A 64 23.37 -14.33 -12.67
N LEU A 65 23.34 -15.09 -13.76
CA LEU A 65 24.51 -15.86 -14.24
C LEU A 65 24.58 -15.96 -15.78
N GLN A 66 25.48 -15.17 -16.35
CA GLN A 66 26.38 -15.33 -17.50
C GLN A 66 25.95 -15.95 -18.85
N VAL A 67 24.77 -16.54 -19.03
CA VAL A 67 24.41 -17.11 -20.35
C VAL A 67 22.95 -16.82 -20.70
N GLY A 68 22.74 -15.86 -21.60
CA GLY A 68 21.44 -15.55 -22.20
C GLY A 68 21.29 -14.08 -22.57
N SER A 69 20.51 -13.80 -23.61
CA SER A 69 20.07 -12.44 -23.94
C SER A 69 18.92 -12.01 -23.03
N PHE A 70 18.91 -10.76 -22.58
CA PHE A 70 17.81 -10.20 -21.80
C PHE A 70 16.61 -9.93 -22.71
N GLU A 71 15.47 -10.57 -22.48
CA GLU A 71 14.28 -10.43 -23.33
C GLU A 71 13.59 -9.06 -23.17
N SER A 72 13.73 -8.43 -22.01
CA SER A 72 13.07 -7.16 -21.66
C SER A 72 13.85 -5.91 -22.12
N CYS A 73 15.19 -5.92 -22.07
CA CYS A 73 16.02 -4.77 -22.47
C CYS A 73 16.96 -5.03 -23.65
N GLY A 74 17.00 -6.27 -24.19
CA GLY A 74 17.86 -6.62 -25.31
C GLY A 74 19.36 -6.58 -25.02
N ALA A 75 19.76 -6.35 -23.76
CA ALA A 75 21.14 -6.46 -23.36
C ALA A 75 21.65 -7.90 -23.61
N THR A 76 22.95 -8.04 -23.81
CA THR A 76 23.62 -9.34 -23.99
C THR A 76 24.77 -9.53 -23.01
N GLN A 77 25.07 -8.50 -22.22
CA GLN A 77 26.12 -8.47 -21.22
C GLN A 77 25.54 -7.98 -19.89
N ILE A 78 26.00 -8.57 -18.79
CA ILE A 78 25.47 -8.32 -17.44
C ILE A 78 25.66 -6.87 -17.02
N ASP A 79 26.78 -6.25 -17.39
CA ASP A 79 27.11 -4.84 -17.10
C ASP A 79 26.20 -3.84 -17.81
N LYS A 80 25.41 -4.29 -18.79
CA LYS A 80 24.48 -3.47 -19.58
C LYS A 80 23.03 -3.61 -19.16
N CYS A 81 22.74 -4.40 -18.12
CA CYS A 81 21.39 -4.55 -17.57
C CYS A 81 21.38 -4.20 -16.08
N GLU A 82 20.60 -3.18 -15.72
CA GLU A 82 20.44 -2.72 -14.33
C GLU A 82 19.50 -3.62 -13.50
N GLY A 83 18.89 -4.62 -14.14
CA GLY A 83 17.87 -5.50 -13.57
C GLY A 83 16.45 -5.02 -13.83
N HIS A 84 15.50 -5.93 -13.65
CA HIS A 84 14.09 -5.67 -13.89
C HIS A 84 13.26 -6.07 -12.69
N PHE A 85 12.17 -5.33 -12.46
CA PHE A 85 11.26 -5.65 -11.38
C PHE A 85 10.41 -6.87 -11.73
N GLY A 86 10.06 -7.62 -10.68
CA GLY A 86 9.07 -8.69 -10.69
C GLY A 86 7.99 -8.43 -9.64
N PHE A 87 6.84 -9.09 -9.75
CA PHE A 87 5.80 -9.04 -8.72
C PHE A 87 5.22 -10.42 -8.42
N ILE A 88 4.73 -10.58 -7.19
CA ILE A 88 3.99 -11.76 -6.74
C ILE A 88 2.57 -11.29 -6.42
N GLU A 89 1.58 -11.92 -7.04
CA GLU A 89 0.19 -11.67 -6.71
C GLU A 89 -0.19 -12.47 -5.46
N LEU A 90 -0.56 -11.76 -4.39
CA LEU A 90 -1.01 -12.40 -3.15
C LEU A 90 -2.52 -12.71 -3.24
N PRO A 91 -2.97 -13.90 -2.80
CA PRO A 91 -4.38 -14.27 -2.84
C PRO A 91 -5.26 -13.42 -1.92
N ALA A 92 -4.67 -12.77 -0.92
CA ALA A 92 -5.33 -11.84 -0.03
C ALA A 92 -4.34 -10.74 0.41
N PRO A 93 -4.84 -9.53 0.73
CA PRO A 93 -3.98 -8.48 1.25
C PRO A 93 -3.41 -8.87 2.61
N ILE A 94 -2.20 -8.39 2.88
CA ILE A 94 -1.50 -8.55 4.15
C ILE A 94 -1.10 -7.20 4.72
N TYR A 95 -0.87 -7.12 6.02
CA TYR A 95 -0.25 -5.93 6.60
C TYR A 95 1.22 -5.87 6.24
N HIS A 96 1.67 -4.73 5.70
CA HIS A 96 3.08 -4.46 5.54
C HIS A 96 3.75 -4.32 6.94
N PRO A 97 4.77 -5.11 7.29
CA PRO A 97 5.35 -5.12 8.64
C PRO A 97 5.84 -3.76 9.16
N SER A 98 6.31 -2.91 8.23
CA SER A 98 6.80 -1.56 8.56
C SER A 98 5.68 -0.52 8.71
N HIS A 99 4.49 -0.75 8.15
CA HIS A 99 3.42 0.28 8.08
C HIS A 99 2.22 -0.01 8.98
N VAL A 100 2.11 -1.20 9.56
CA VAL A 100 0.99 -1.59 10.45
C VAL A 100 0.80 -0.64 11.63
N ALA A 101 1.88 -0.09 12.20
CA ALA A 101 1.80 0.85 13.32
C ALA A 101 1.20 2.19 12.89
N GLU A 102 1.63 2.71 11.74
CA GLU A 102 1.13 3.97 11.19
C GLU A 102 -0.32 3.84 10.74
N LEU A 103 -0.68 2.72 10.11
CA LEU A 103 -2.05 2.39 9.77
C LEU A 103 -2.96 2.38 11.01
N GLY A 104 -2.49 1.83 12.13
CA GLY A 104 -3.20 1.88 13.40
C GLY A 104 -3.45 3.31 13.90
N LYS A 105 -2.52 4.25 13.70
CA LYS A 105 -2.72 5.66 14.07
C LYS A 105 -3.77 6.33 13.18
N ILE A 106 -3.69 6.11 11.86
CA ILE A 106 -4.66 6.62 10.88
C ILE A 106 -6.08 6.15 11.23
N LEU A 107 -6.26 4.86 11.54
CA LEU A 107 -7.57 4.33 11.90
C LEU A 107 -8.08 4.85 13.26
N ASN A 108 -7.20 5.27 14.17
CA ASN A 108 -7.62 5.85 15.44
C ASN A 108 -8.14 7.29 15.32
N ILE A 109 -7.68 8.04 14.30
CA ILE A 109 -8.16 9.41 14.04
C ILE A 109 -9.43 9.45 13.19
N ILE A 110 -9.87 8.32 12.62
CA ILE A 110 -11.07 8.22 11.79
C ILE A 110 -12.17 7.45 12.52
N CYS A 111 -13.42 7.90 12.43
CA CYS A 111 -14.56 7.12 12.89
C CYS A 111 -14.87 5.98 11.91
N LEU A 112 -14.83 4.73 12.35
CA LEU A 112 -15.11 3.57 11.48
C LEU A 112 -16.59 3.37 11.12
N CYS A 113 -17.49 4.21 11.65
CA CYS A 113 -18.89 4.20 11.21
C CYS A 113 -19.16 5.22 10.11
N CYS A 114 -18.81 6.49 10.36
CA CYS A 114 -19.12 7.59 9.43
C CYS A 114 -17.92 8.08 8.60
N LEU A 115 -16.74 7.51 8.80
CA LEU A 115 -15.48 7.81 8.08
C LEU A 115 -14.93 9.24 8.21
N ARG A 116 -15.54 10.05 9.10
CA ARG A 116 -15.06 11.41 9.42
C ARG A 116 -13.91 11.39 10.43
N LEU A 117 -13.08 12.43 10.40
CA LEU A 117 -12.06 12.65 11.43
C LEU A 117 -12.71 12.86 12.80
N LYS A 118 -12.19 12.17 13.81
CA LYS A 118 -12.55 12.38 15.20
C LYS A 118 -11.88 13.66 15.70
N LYS A 119 -12.56 14.38 16.59
CA LYS A 119 -11.95 15.55 17.25
C LYS A 119 -10.79 15.08 18.13
N PRO A 120 -9.67 15.81 18.18
CA PRO A 120 -8.56 15.48 19.07
C PRO A 120 -9.04 15.53 20.52
N ASN A 121 -8.79 14.46 21.27
CA ASN A 121 -9.20 14.35 22.66
C ASN A 121 -8.24 15.16 23.54
N LYS A 122 -8.75 16.18 24.26
CA LYS A 122 -7.95 17.08 25.11
C LYS A 122 -7.66 16.52 26.52
N GLY A 123 -8.18 15.35 26.89
CA GLY A 123 -8.02 14.79 28.24
C GLY A 123 -6.57 14.45 28.60
N THR A 124 -6.25 14.30 29.88
CA THR A 124 -4.93 13.87 30.41
C THR A 124 -5.06 12.48 31.04
N GLY A 125 -4.39 11.43 30.51
CA GLY A 125 -4.34 10.09 31.15
C GLY A 125 -4.55 8.87 30.23
N LYS A 126 -4.71 7.67 30.83
CA LYS A 126 -4.92 6.37 30.14
C LYS A 126 -6.22 6.30 29.33
N GLU A 127 -7.19 7.20 29.58
CA GLU A 127 -8.44 7.34 28.82
C GLU A 127 -8.25 7.95 27.41
N ARG A 128 -7.07 8.51 27.09
CA ARG A 128 -6.75 9.05 25.75
C ARG A 128 -6.85 8.02 24.61
N LYS A 129 -6.82 6.72 24.91
CA LYS A 129 -6.77 5.68 23.87
C LYS A 129 -8.09 5.55 23.11
N PHE A 130 -9.22 5.81 23.78
CA PHE A 130 -10.54 5.65 23.20
C PHE A 130 -11.07 7.03 22.80
N THR A 131 -11.28 7.24 21.50
CA THR A 131 -11.76 8.52 20.98
C THR A 131 -13.18 8.33 20.45
N SER A 132 -14.12 9.11 20.97
CA SER A 132 -15.50 9.17 20.49
C SER A 132 -15.59 9.94 19.18
N CYS A 133 -16.64 9.65 18.41
CA CYS A 133 -16.98 10.44 17.24
C CYS A 133 -17.96 11.53 17.66
N SER A 134 -17.75 12.79 17.24
CA SER A 134 -18.70 13.87 17.51
C SER A 134 -19.95 13.83 16.63
N TYR A 135 -20.02 12.92 15.66
CA TYR A 135 -21.13 12.78 14.71
C TYR A 135 -21.96 11.51 14.94
N CYS A 136 -21.45 10.54 15.69
CA CYS A 136 -22.14 9.29 15.99
C CYS A 136 -22.38 9.23 17.49
N HIS A 137 -23.64 9.28 17.91
CA HIS A 137 -24.01 9.26 19.33
C HIS A 137 -24.12 7.83 19.90
N ASP A 138 -24.45 6.85 19.05
CA ASP A 138 -24.73 5.47 19.47
C ASP A 138 -23.52 4.53 19.40
N ILE A 139 -22.33 5.07 19.15
CA ILE A 139 -21.11 4.27 19.02
C ILE A 139 -20.16 4.61 20.15
N PRO A 140 -19.83 3.64 21.02
CA PRO A 140 -18.93 3.88 22.12
C PRO A 140 -17.54 4.26 21.60
N PRO A 141 -16.71 4.93 22.41
CA PRO A 141 -15.38 5.32 21.98
C PRO A 141 -14.53 4.05 21.79
N LEU A 142 -14.09 3.80 20.56
CA LEU A 142 -13.28 2.64 20.18
C LEU A 142 -11.81 3.02 19.99
N CYS A 143 -10.92 2.05 20.18
CA CYS A 143 -9.50 2.19 19.85
C CYS A 143 -8.98 1.04 18.99
N VAL A 144 -8.07 1.35 18.08
CA VAL A 144 -7.28 0.37 17.33
C VAL A 144 -5.94 0.18 18.02
N THR A 145 -5.57 -1.07 18.28
CA THR A 145 -4.27 -1.41 18.87
C THR A 145 -3.53 -2.42 18.02
N GLN A 146 -2.21 -2.29 18.00
CA GLN A 146 -1.34 -3.30 17.40
C GLN A 146 -1.19 -4.49 18.36
N VAL A 147 -1.17 -5.69 17.78
CA VAL A 147 -0.95 -6.94 18.49
C VAL A 147 0.15 -7.71 17.78
N LYS A 148 1.09 -8.27 18.56
CA LYS A 148 2.12 -9.17 18.06
C LYS A 148 1.66 -10.61 18.29
N LYS A 149 1.59 -11.39 17.22
CA LYS A 149 1.27 -12.82 17.26
C LYS A 149 2.49 -13.63 17.68
N SER A 150 2.28 -14.88 18.08
CA SER A 150 3.36 -15.81 18.46
C SER A 150 4.40 -16.01 17.36
N ASN A 151 3.97 -15.99 16.09
CA ASN A 151 4.85 -16.09 14.92
C ASN A 151 5.57 -14.77 14.56
N GLY A 152 5.54 -13.76 15.42
CA GLY A 152 6.16 -12.44 15.19
C GLY A 152 5.36 -11.50 14.29
N ALA A 153 4.33 -11.99 13.59
CA ALA A 153 3.50 -11.15 12.74
C ALA A 153 2.75 -10.10 13.56
N ARG A 154 2.62 -8.90 12.99
CA ARG A 154 1.91 -7.77 13.60
C ARG A 154 0.54 -7.64 12.95
N SER A 155 -0.50 -7.48 13.76
CA SER A 155 -1.88 -7.26 13.31
C SER A 155 -2.53 -6.11 14.08
N LEU A 156 -3.73 -5.72 13.64
CA LEU A 156 -4.54 -4.72 14.31
C LEU A 156 -5.76 -5.38 14.97
N GLU A 157 -6.16 -4.86 16.12
CA GLU A 157 -7.39 -5.22 16.82
C GLU A 157 -8.16 -3.96 17.19
N LEU A 158 -9.47 -4.01 17.03
CA LEU A 158 -10.39 -3.08 17.67
C LEU A 158 -10.63 -3.49 19.11
N LYS A 159 -10.71 -2.49 19.98
CA LYS A 159 -11.09 -2.64 21.37
C LYS A 159 -12.22 -1.67 21.72
N ALA A 160 -13.19 -2.19 22.45
CA ALA A 160 -14.18 -1.40 23.18
C ALA A 160 -13.75 -1.27 24.65
N PRO A 161 -14.19 -0.21 25.36
CA PRO A 161 -14.00 -0.10 26.80
C PRO A 161 -14.66 -1.29 27.54
N LEU A 162 -14.06 -1.73 28.64
CA LEU A 162 -14.57 -2.89 29.42
C LEU A 162 -15.92 -2.62 30.09
N LYS A 163 -16.29 -1.35 30.25
CA LYS A 163 -17.57 -0.93 30.82
C LYS A 163 -18.74 -1.02 29.84
N GLU A 164 -18.46 -1.16 28.54
CA GLU A 164 -19.52 -1.22 27.52
C GLU A 164 -20.16 -2.61 27.48
N VAL A 165 -21.48 -2.67 27.33
CA VAL A 165 -22.18 -3.94 27.12
C VAL A 165 -21.97 -4.40 25.67
N VAL A 166 -21.24 -5.50 25.47
CA VAL A 166 -20.94 -6.03 24.13
C VAL A 166 -21.85 -7.23 23.83
N GLY A 167 -23.04 -6.94 23.29
CA GLY A 167 -24.01 -7.93 22.82
C GLY A 167 -23.80 -8.39 21.37
N ASP A 168 -24.71 -9.25 20.89
CA ASP A 168 -24.75 -9.59 19.46
C ASP A 168 -25.01 -8.32 18.64
N GLY A 169 -24.37 -8.21 17.47
CA GLY A 169 -24.49 -7.03 16.61
C GLY A 169 -23.75 -5.77 17.09
N PHE A 170 -23.05 -5.77 18.23
CA PHE A 170 -22.26 -4.60 18.68
C PHE A 170 -21.28 -4.07 17.62
N TRP A 171 -20.67 -4.98 16.85
CA TRP A 171 -19.72 -4.66 15.79
C TRP A 171 -20.35 -4.53 14.39
N SER A 172 -21.68 -4.50 14.27
CA SER A 172 -22.41 -4.51 12.98
C SER A 172 -22.16 -3.28 12.11
N PHE A 173 -21.79 -2.14 12.70
CA PHE A 173 -21.41 -0.95 11.92
C PHE A 173 -20.17 -1.18 11.02
N LEU A 174 -19.41 -2.26 11.25
CA LEU A 174 -18.28 -2.70 10.41
C LEU A 174 -18.72 -3.60 9.24
N ASP A 175 -19.95 -4.09 9.23
CA ASP A 175 -20.48 -4.98 8.19
C ASP A 175 -20.45 -4.29 6.82
N GLN A 176 -20.53 -2.95 6.81
CA GLN A 176 -20.33 -2.12 5.63
C GLN A 176 -18.97 -2.34 4.92
N PHE A 177 -17.98 -2.92 5.60
CA PHE A 177 -16.66 -3.25 5.04
C PHE A 177 -16.53 -4.73 4.63
N GLY A 178 -17.63 -5.50 4.71
CA GLY A 178 -17.73 -6.88 4.25
C GLY A 178 -17.37 -7.94 5.30
N PHE A 179 -17.23 -7.56 6.58
CA PHE A 179 -16.83 -8.47 7.65
C PHE A 179 -17.86 -8.49 8.78
N HIS A 180 -18.68 -9.54 8.79
CA HIS A 180 -19.70 -9.76 9.83
C HIS A 180 -19.08 -10.48 11.02
N THR A 181 -19.19 -9.90 12.22
CA THR A 181 -18.69 -10.56 13.45
C THR A 181 -19.78 -10.56 14.51
N ARG A 182 -20.32 -11.75 14.80
CA ARG A 182 -21.26 -12.00 15.90
C ARG A 182 -20.57 -12.29 17.24
N ARG A 183 -19.35 -11.78 17.46
CA ARG A 183 -18.60 -12.04 18.70
C ARG A 183 -18.97 -11.01 19.76
N THR A 184 -19.43 -11.52 20.90
CA THR A 184 -19.68 -10.78 22.15
C THR A 184 -18.38 -10.51 22.92
N CYS A 185 -17.36 -10.00 22.23
CA CYS A 185 -16.05 -9.74 22.82
C CYS A 185 -15.69 -8.26 22.68
N HIS A 186 -15.15 -7.67 23.75
CA HIS A 186 -14.61 -6.30 23.75
C HIS A 186 -13.40 -6.14 22.81
N ARG A 187 -12.89 -7.23 22.23
CA ARG A 187 -11.79 -7.20 21.26
C ARG A 187 -12.20 -7.94 20.00
N ARG A 188 -11.89 -7.34 18.85
CA ARG A 188 -12.14 -7.92 17.53
C ARG A 188 -10.92 -7.72 16.63
N PRO A 189 -10.38 -8.77 16.00
CA PRO A 189 -9.35 -8.64 14.98
C PRO A 189 -9.82 -7.77 13.81
N LEU A 190 -8.94 -6.89 13.32
CA LEU A 190 -9.14 -6.19 12.06
C LEU A 190 -8.40 -6.93 10.96
N HIS A 191 -9.13 -7.50 10.01
CA HIS A 191 -8.52 -8.23 8.90
C HIS A 191 -7.88 -7.25 7.89
N PRO A 192 -6.74 -7.58 7.25
CA PRO A 192 -6.12 -6.70 6.27
C PRO A 192 -7.07 -6.31 5.13
N LYS A 193 -7.93 -7.23 4.68
CA LYS A 193 -8.93 -6.97 3.65
C LYS A 193 -10.03 -6.00 4.13
N GLU A 194 -10.46 -6.13 5.38
CA GLU A 194 -11.39 -5.20 6.03
C GLU A 194 -10.80 -3.79 6.06
N VAL A 195 -9.55 -3.67 6.51
CA VAL A 195 -8.85 -2.38 6.55
C VAL A 195 -8.61 -1.81 5.16
N GLN A 196 -8.29 -2.65 4.16
CA GLN A 196 -8.19 -2.20 2.77
C GLN A 196 -9.53 -1.61 2.28
N ASN A 197 -10.66 -2.24 2.63
CA ASN A 197 -11.99 -1.73 2.28
C ASN A 197 -12.31 -0.42 3.01
N VAL A 198 -11.93 -0.30 4.30
CA VAL A 198 -12.04 0.95 5.08
C VAL A 198 -11.26 2.08 4.38
N MET A 199 -9.99 1.84 4.04
CA MET A 199 -9.12 2.84 3.39
C MET A 199 -9.63 3.24 2.00
N ARG A 200 -10.20 2.30 1.24
CA ARG A 200 -10.82 2.59 -0.06
C ARG A 200 -12.02 3.52 0.10
N LYS A 201 -12.96 3.20 1.01
CA LYS A 201 -14.13 4.05 1.27
C LYS A 201 -13.75 5.43 1.79
N ILE A 202 -12.73 5.52 2.65
CA ILE A 202 -12.17 6.81 3.10
C ILE A 202 -11.75 7.63 1.88
N SER A 203 -10.94 7.05 0.97
CA SER A 203 -10.49 7.75 -0.24
C SER A 203 -11.65 8.23 -1.11
N GLU A 204 -12.67 7.41 -1.30
CA GLU A 204 -13.90 7.77 -2.05
C GLU A 204 -14.65 8.93 -1.39
N CYS A 205 -14.87 8.87 -0.07
CA CYS A 205 -15.49 9.94 0.68
C CYS A 205 -14.70 11.25 0.55
N TYR A 206 -13.38 11.24 0.77
CA TYR A 206 -12.57 12.46 0.68
C TYR A 206 -12.43 13.00 -0.74
N LYS A 207 -12.46 12.14 -1.78
CA LYS A 207 -12.58 12.60 -3.16
C LYS A 207 -13.90 13.34 -3.36
N GLN A 208 -15.02 12.78 -2.89
CA GLN A 208 -16.34 13.40 -2.99
C GLN A 208 -16.44 14.73 -2.20
N PHE A 209 -15.86 14.80 -0.99
CA PHE A 209 -15.77 16.06 -0.23
C PHE A 209 -14.82 17.07 -0.87
N GLY A 210 -13.75 16.62 -1.52
CA GLY A 210 -12.85 17.47 -2.32
C GLY A 210 -13.54 18.06 -3.54
N VAL A 211 -14.47 17.33 -4.17
CA VAL A 211 -15.36 17.88 -5.21
C VAL A 211 -16.37 18.85 -4.60
N ALA A 212 -16.94 18.57 -3.43
CA ALA A 212 -17.87 19.50 -2.75
C ALA A 212 -17.22 20.83 -2.32
N CYS A 213 -15.91 20.85 -2.01
CA CYS A 213 -15.18 22.08 -1.71
C CYS A 213 -14.83 22.90 -2.97
N ALA A 214 -14.81 22.29 -4.16
CA ALA A 214 -14.53 23.00 -5.41
C ALA A 214 -15.73 23.78 -5.98
N HIS A 215 -16.94 23.57 -5.43
CA HIS A 215 -18.17 24.25 -5.87
C HIS A 215 -18.73 25.24 -4.84
N SER A 216 -17.96 25.59 -3.79
CA SER A 216 -18.37 26.55 -2.76
C SER A 216 -17.41 27.74 -2.63
N THR A 217 -16.83 28.17 -3.75
CA THR A 217 -16.31 29.52 -3.94
C THR A 217 -16.86 30.08 -5.26
N GLY A 218 -17.99 30.75 -5.16
CA GLY A 218 -18.63 31.58 -6.18
C GLY A 218 -19.46 32.63 -5.47
#